data_AF-A0A7S0D9G3-F1
#
_entry.id   AF-A0A7S0D9G3-F1
#
_cell.length_a   1.000
_cell.length_b   1.000
_cell.length_c   1.000
_cell.angle_alpha   90.00
_cell.angle_beta   90.00
_cell.angle_gamma   90.00
#
_symmetry.space_group_name_H-M   'P 1'
#
loop_
_entity.id
_entity.type
_entity.pdbx_description
1 polymer ?
#
loop_
_entity_poly.entity_id
_entity_poly.type
_entity_poly.pdbx_seq_one_letter_code
_entity_poly.pdbx_strand_id
1 'polypeptide(L)'
;APSGGASASADFKARAEKAKKHFQSALALRPFDSRLALALSEAQRACGESDAAIQTLRVHLETYASAETRARVACHCALGAALASARMLADAAGEYQRACGL
;
A
#
# COMPACT_ATOMS: atom_id res chain seq x y z
N ALA A 1 22.63 21.13 -17.08
CA ALA A 1 21.60 21.05 -16.01
C ALA A 1 20.22 20.93 -16.64
N PRO A 2 19.25 20.17 -16.11
CA PRO A 2 19.29 19.07 -15.14
C PRO A 2 18.84 17.73 -15.79
N SER A 3 19.73 16.74 -15.95
CA SER A 3 19.36 15.37 -16.38
C SER A 3 19.25 14.37 -15.21
N GLY A 4 19.66 14.76 -13.99
CA GLY A 4 19.73 13.86 -12.84
C GLY A 4 18.38 13.47 -12.21
N GLY A 5 17.34 14.30 -12.36
CA GLY A 5 16.04 14.04 -11.71
C GLY A 5 15.22 12.92 -12.37
N ALA A 6 15.24 12.85 -13.71
CA ALA A 6 14.50 11.84 -14.46
C ALA A 6 15.10 10.44 -14.29
N SER A 7 16.44 10.33 -14.25
CA SER A 7 17.14 9.06 -14.02
C SER A 7 16.81 8.48 -12.65
N ALA A 8 16.92 9.29 -11.59
CA ALA A 8 16.65 8.84 -10.22
C ALA A 8 15.18 8.40 -10.03
N SER A 9 14.23 9.11 -10.65
CA SER A 9 12.81 8.74 -10.63
C SER A 9 12.53 7.43 -11.37
N ALA A 10 13.20 7.20 -12.51
CA ALA A 10 13.08 5.96 -13.27
C ALA A 10 13.68 4.77 -12.50
N ASP A 11 14.85 4.96 -11.88
CA ASP A 11 15.51 3.95 -11.06
C ASP A 11 14.69 3.59 -9.81
N PHE A 12 14.00 4.57 -9.23
CA PHE A 12 13.08 4.35 -8.13
C PHE A 12 11.88 3.51 -8.56
N LYS A 13 11.23 3.87 -9.68
CA LYS A 13 10.10 3.11 -10.22
C LYS A 13 10.50 1.68 -10.61
N ALA A 14 11.67 1.49 -11.21
CA ALA A 14 12.17 0.16 -11.57
C ALA A 14 12.40 -0.74 -10.34
N ARG A 15 12.92 -0.16 -9.24
CA ARG A 15 13.06 -0.86 -7.96
C ARG A 15 11.72 -1.20 -7.35
N ALA A 16 10.76 -0.28 -7.39
CA ALA A 16 9.39 -0.50 -6.92
C ALA A 16 8.70 -1.62 -7.72
N GLU A 17 8.85 -1.66 -9.04
CA GLU A 17 8.31 -2.73 -9.90
C GLU A 17 8.87 -4.11 -9.53
N LYS A 18 10.19 -4.20 -9.29
CA LYS A 18 10.81 -5.44 -8.83
C LYS A 18 10.29 -5.87 -7.46
N ALA A 19 10.20 -4.92 -6.52
CA ALA A 19 9.68 -5.17 -5.18
C ALA A 19 8.23 -5.67 -5.21
N LYS A 20 7.37 -5.01 -6.01
CA LYS A 20 5.97 -5.37 -6.24
C LYS A 20 5.83 -6.85 -6.63
N LYS A 21 6.61 -7.31 -7.62
CA LYS A 21 6.59 -8.72 -8.06
C LYS A 21 6.96 -9.68 -6.92
N HIS A 22 8.03 -9.37 -6.17
CA HIS A 22 8.45 -10.22 -5.06
C HIS A 22 7.41 -10.27 -3.93
N PHE A 23 6.83 -9.13 -3.55
CA PHE A 23 5.80 -9.08 -2.51
C PHE A 23 4.49 -9.73 -2.95
N GLN A 24 4.12 -9.63 -4.23
CA GLN A 24 2.95 -10.34 -4.76
C GLN A 24 3.12 -11.85 -4.65
N SER A 25 4.28 -12.40 -5.03
CA SER A 25 4.57 -13.83 -4.85
C SER A 25 4.61 -14.23 -3.38
N ALA A 26 5.22 -13.42 -2.52
CA ALA A 26 5.30 -13.70 -1.09
C ALA A 26 3.91 -13.69 -0.42
N LEU A 27 3.06 -12.72 -0.78
CA LEU A 27 1.69 -12.62 -0.26
C LEU A 27 0.82 -13.78 -0.75
N ALA A 28 1.01 -14.26 -1.98
CA ALA A 28 0.33 -15.46 -2.47
C ALA A 28 0.67 -16.71 -1.65
N LEU A 29 1.90 -16.81 -1.12
CA LEU A 29 2.32 -17.90 -0.24
C LEU A 29 1.87 -17.71 1.22
N ARG A 30 1.71 -16.45 1.66
CA ARG A 30 1.33 -16.10 3.04
C ARG A 30 0.24 -15.03 3.03
N PRO A 31 -0.99 -15.38 2.63
CA PRO A 31 -2.05 -14.41 2.38
C PRO A 31 -2.46 -13.62 3.63
N PHE A 32 -2.24 -14.17 4.82
CA PHE A 32 -2.59 -13.53 6.09
C PHE A 32 -1.50 -12.61 6.67
N ASP A 33 -0.30 -12.51 6.06
CA ASP A 33 0.77 -11.67 6.61
C ASP A 33 0.57 -10.21 6.20
N SER A 34 0.03 -9.40 7.11
CA SER A 34 -0.23 -7.98 6.89
C SER A 34 1.01 -7.18 6.50
N ARG A 35 2.22 -7.61 6.90
CA ARG A 35 3.45 -6.90 6.51
C ARG A 35 3.71 -7.03 5.00
N LEU A 36 3.37 -8.18 4.42
CA LEU A 36 3.50 -8.40 2.97
C LEU A 36 2.45 -7.61 2.20
N ALA A 37 1.21 -7.54 2.70
CA ALA A 37 0.17 -6.71 2.10
C ALA A 37 0.53 -5.22 2.15
N LEU A 38 1.05 -4.73 3.28
CA LEU A 38 1.55 -3.36 3.42
C LEU A 38 2.69 -3.07 2.44
N ALA A 39 3.72 -3.92 2.39
CA ALA A 39 4.86 -3.73 1.51
C ALA A 39 4.47 -3.79 0.02
N LEU A 40 3.53 -4.66 -0.35
CA LEU A 40 2.97 -4.71 -1.71
C LEU A 40 2.24 -3.39 -2.05
N SER A 41 1.40 -2.90 -1.14
CA SER A 41 0.65 -1.65 -1.34
C SER A 41 1.58 -0.43 -1.50
N GLU A 42 2.68 -0.39 -0.75
CA GLU A 42 3.68 0.67 -0.85
C GLU A 42 4.41 0.62 -2.21
N ALA A 43 4.81 -0.58 -2.65
CA ALA A 43 5.42 -0.77 -3.95
C ALA A 43 4.47 -0.39 -5.10
N GLN A 44 3.19 -0.75 -5.02
CA GLN A 44 2.16 -0.35 -5.99
C GLN A 44 2.01 1.18 -6.04
N ARG A 45 1.92 1.87 -4.90
CA ARG A 45 1.88 3.33 -4.84
C ARG A 45 3.12 3.98 -5.45
N ALA A 46 4.30 3.45 -5.17
CA ALA A 46 5.56 3.91 -5.76
C ALA A 46 5.60 3.75 -7.30
N CYS A 47 4.86 2.78 -7.84
CA CYS A 47 4.67 2.59 -9.29
C CYS A 47 3.58 3.51 -9.89
N GLY A 48 2.84 4.25 -9.06
CA GLY A 48 1.68 5.05 -9.46
C GLY A 48 0.37 4.27 -9.51
N GLU A 49 0.37 3.01 -9.07
CA GLU A 49 -0.77 2.08 -9.12
C GLU A 49 -1.61 2.19 -7.84
N SER A 50 -2.14 3.38 -7.56
CA SER A 50 -2.88 3.64 -6.32
C SER A 50 -4.11 2.74 -6.18
N ASP A 51 -4.83 2.47 -7.27
CA ASP A 51 -6.01 1.58 -7.26
C ASP A 51 -5.67 0.14 -6.87
N ALA A 52 -4.53 -0.36 -7.35
CA ALA A 52 -4.05 -1.69 -6.99
C ALA A 52 -3.70 -1.76 -5.50
N ALA A 53 -3.05 -0.72 -4.96
CA ALA A 53 -2.76 -0.61 -3.53
C ALA A 53 -4.03 -0.57 -2.68
N ILE A 54 -5.03 0.20 -3.10
CA ILE A 54 -6.35 0.24 -2.45
C ILE A 54 -6.98 -1.15 -2.42
N GLN A 55 -7.01 -1.85 -3.57
CA GLN A 55 -7.61 -3.18 -3.66
C GLN A 55 -6.89 -4.20 -2.79
N THR A 56 -5.54 -4.23 -2.82
CA THR A 56 -4.73 -5.13 -1.99
C THR A 56 -5.05 -4.95 -0.51
N LEU A 57 -5.11 -3.71 -0.02
CA LEU A 57 -5.37 -3.43 1.38
C LEU A 57 -6.82 -3.70 1.79
N ARG A 58 -7.80 -3.40 0.93
CA ARG A 58 -9.21 -3.70 1.19
C ARG A 58 -9.46 -5.20 1.31
N VAL A 59 -8.98 -5.99 0.35
CA VAL A 59 -9.11 -7.46 0.39
C VAL A 59 -8.42 -8.01 1.64
N HIS A 60 -7.24 -7.48 1.97
CA HIS A 60 -6.52 -7.90 3.16
C HIS A 60 -7.28 -7.58 4.45
N LEU A 61 -7.84 -6.37 4.56
CA LEU A 61 -8.65 -5.96 5.71
C LEU A 61 -9.94 -6.78 5.85
N GLU A 62 -10.59 -7.09 4.74
CA GLU A 62 -11.85 -7.86 4.72
C GLU A 62 -11.63 -9.34 5.03
N THR A 63 -10.56 -9.94 4.49
CA THR A 63 -10.36 -11.40 4.54
C THR A 63 -9.43 -11.83 5.67
N TYR A 64 -8.41 -11.02 5.98
CA TYR A 64 -7.24 -11.49 6.73
C TYR A 64 -6.84 -10.61 7.91
N ALA A 65 -7.27 -9.34 7.98
CA ALA A 65 -6.86 -8.46 9.06
C ALA A 65 -7.30 -9.08 10.39
N SER A 66 -6.29 -9.63 11.05
CA SER A 66 -6.46 -10.46 12.21
C SER A 66 -6.88 -9.62 13.41
N ALA A 67 -7.15 -10.31 14.52
CA ALA A 67 -7.32 -9.70 15.83
C ALA A 67 -6.16 -8.79 16.28
N GLU A 68 -5.02 -8.76 15.57
CA GLU A 68 -3.89 -7.91 15.91
C GLU A 68 -4.15 -6.45 15.57
N THR A 69 -4.54 -5.68 16.61
CA THR A 69 -4.85 -4.25 16.54
C THR A 69 -3.79 -3.44 15.79
N ARG A 70 -2.50 -3.69 16.03
CA ARG A 70 -1.42 -2.91 15.40
C ARG A 70 -1.37 -3.09 13.89
N ALA A 71 -1.54 -4.33 13.42
CA ALA A 71 -1.57 -4.62 11.99
C ALA A 71 -2.78 -3.98 11.32
N ARG A 72 -3.95 -4.04 11.96
CA ARG A 72 -5.18 -3.40 11.47
C ARG A 72 -5.03 -1.88 11.36
N VAL A 73 -4.48 -1.23 12.38
CA VAL A 73 -4.20 0.23 12.35
C VAL A 73 -3.25 0.58 11.21
N ALA A 74 -2.16 -0.18 11.03
CA ALA A 74 -1.23 0.05 9.94
C ALA A 74 -1.89 -0.12 8.56
N CYS A 75 -2.76 -1.12 8.39
CA CYS A 75 -3.51 -1.34 7.15
C CYS A 75 -4.47 -0.18 6.84
N HIS A 76 -5.20 0.35 7.84
CA HIS A 76 -6.05 1.53 7.64
C HIS A 76 -5.23 2.78 7.29
N CYS A 77 -4.11 3.02 7.97
CA CYS A 77 -3.21 4.12 7.60
C CYS A 77 -2.68 3.98 6.16
N ALA A 78 -2.27 2.79 5.75
CA ALA A 78 -1.80 2.54 4.40
C ALA A 78 -2.91 2.71 3.36
N LEU A 79 -4.14 2.31 3.69
CA LEU A 79 -5.29 2.45 2.80
C LEU A 79 -5.65 3.94 2.63
N GLY A 80 -5.64 4.70 3.73
CA GLY A 80 -5.76 6.16 3.69
C GLY A 80 -4.69 6.82 2.82
N ALA A 81 -3.44 6.36 2.91
CA ALA A 81 -2.35 6.89 2.09
C ALA A 81 -2.50 6.55 0.60
N ALA A 82 -3.00 5.36 0.27
CA ALA A 82 -3.30 4.96 -1.09
C ALA A 82 -4.47 5.77 -1.69
N LEU A 83 -5.54 5.95 -0.93
CA LEU A 83 -6.69 6.78 -1.30
C LEU A 83 -6.29 8.25 -1.52
N ALA A 84 -5.44 8.80 -0.65
CA ALA A 84 -4.91 10.15 -0.82
C ALA A 84 -4.05 10.29 -2.10
N SER A 85 -3.22 9.28 -2.42
CA SER A 85 -2.49 9.21 -3.69
C SER A 85 -3.43 9.17 -4.91
N ALA A 86 -4.60 8.55 -4.77
CA ALA A 86 -5.69 8.53 -5.77
C ALA A 86 -6.61 9.78 -5.72
N ARG A 87 -6.28 10.81 -4.92
CA ARG A 87 -7.10 12.03 -4.72
C ARG A 87 -8.48 11.80 -4.10
N MET A 88 -8.73 10.63 -3.52
CA MET A 88 -9.96 10.28 -2.79
C MET A 88 -9.87 10.75 -1.33
N LEU A 89 -9.81 12.06 -1.12
CA LEU A 89 -9.44 12.64 0.18
C LEU A 89 -10.46 12.38 1.30
N ALA A 90 -11.75 12.34 0.98
CA ALA A 90 -12.79 12.05 1.97
C ALA A 90 -12.67 10.60 2.48
N ASP A 91 -12.51 9.65 1.56
CA ASP A 91 -12.30 8.24 1.92
C ASP A 91 -10.99 8.05 2.68
N ALA A 92 -9.93 8.75 2.27
CA ALA A 92 -8.66 8.72 2.98
C ALA A 92 -8.79 9.18 4.44
N ALA A 93 -9.51 10.28 4.67
CA ALA A 93 -9.80 10.78 6.01
C ALA A 93 -10.56 9.74 6.85
N GLY A 94 -11.56 9.07 6.26
CA GLY A 94 -12.31 8.00 6.92
C GLY A 94 -11.43 6.83 7.35
N GLU A 95 -10.46 6.43 6.54
CA GLU A 95 -9.52 5.36 6.94
C GLU A 95 -8.58 5.79 8.07
N TYR A 96 -8.10 7.03 8.07
CA TYR A 96 -7.30 7.53 9.19
C TYR A 96 -8.10 7.62 10.49
N GLN A 97 -9.39 7.99 10.42
CA GLN A 97 -10.29 7.96 11.58
C GLN A 97 -10.43 6.54 12.13
N ARG A 98 -10.69 5.55 11.27
CA ARG A 98 -10.72 4.13 11.67
C ARG A 98 -9.41 3.67 12.31
N ALA A 99 -8.26 4.13 11.79
CA ALA A 99 -6.96 3.85 12.37
C ALA A 99 -6.80 4.43 13.80
N CYS A 100 -7.45 5.57 14.09
CA CYS A 100 -7.52 6.17 15.41
C CYS A 100 -8.61 5.57 16.31
N GLY A 101 -9.46 4.67 15.79
CA GLY A 101 -10.61 4.14 16.51
C GLY A 101 -11.77 5.13 16.64
N LEU A 102 -11.86 6.10 15.73
CA LEU A 102 -12.93 7.10 15.62
C LEU A 102 -14.02 6.66 14.63
#